data_AF-A0A268P2T7-F1
#
_entry.id   AF-A0A268P2T7-F1
#
_cell.length_a   1.000
_cell.length_b   1.000
_cell.length_c   1.000
_cell.angle_alpha   90.00
_cell.angle_beta   90.00
_cell.angle_gamma   90.00
#
_symmetry.space_group_name_H-M   'P 1'
#
loop_
_entity.id
_entity.type
_entity.pdbx_description
1 polymer ?
#
loop_
_entity_poly.entity_id
_entity_poly.type
_entity_poly.pdbx_seq_one_letter_code
_entity_poly.pdbx_strand_id
1 'polypeptide(L)'
;MLSFKIKDVLILHDKKSVTVLDEQDRIVGEIKKTTVPGNEKGTTFVFEQEGVRATLGIKKGRLLFAAYRFQLNGEEFQLKDNKLNSVLYFCVSGTIHGKIWRIEENWDQEIEVSVDGKKVALIKPKSFLGADLLIDAEASRHPLLFSLTCLMYFMLKIYREETEFIEDVMEEFL
;
A
#
# COMPACT_ATOMS: atom_id res chain seq x y z
N MET A 1 -0.52 -11.81 16.38
CA MET A 1 -0.14 -10.74 15.43
C MET A 1 0.92 -9.88 16.08
N LEU A 2 1.90 -9.41 15.31
CA LEU A 2 2.91 -8.45 15.72
C LEU A 2 2.49 -7.05 15.27
N SER A 3 2.89 -6.04 16.04
CA SER A 3 2.56 -4.63 15.77
C SER A 3 3.75 -3.90 15.17
N PHE A 4 3.49 -3.12 14.14
CA PHE A 4 4.43 -2.19 13.52
C PHE A 4 3.77 -0.83 13.35
N LYS A 5 4.58 0.21 13.16
CA LYS A 5 4.12 1.57 12.92
C LYS A 5 4.82 2.17 11.72
N ILE A 6 4.06 2.75 10.81
CA ILE A 6 4.56 3.67 9.79
C ILE A 6 4.47 5.06 10.39
N LYS A 7 5.60 5.78 10.51
CA LYS A 7 5.64 7.14 11.05
C LYS A 7 5.75 8.16 9.91
N ASP A 8 4.62 8.58 9.38
CA ASP A 8 4.50 9.49 8.23
C ASP A 8 4.25 10.92 8.75
N VAL A 9 5.32 11.64 9.10
CA VAL A 9 5.19 12.88 9.90
C VAL A 9 4.72 14.08 9.09
N LEU A 10 4.92 14.10 7.77
CA LEU A 10 4.47 15.16 6.88
C LEU A 10 4.64 14.67 5.45
N ILE A 11 3.60 14.89 4.63
CA ILE A 11 3.52 14.71 3.17
C ILE A 11 4.93 14.74 2.55
N LEU A 12 5.31 13.63 1.90
CA LEU A 12 6.57 13.41 1.21
C LEU A 12 6.85 14.51 0.15
N HIS A 13 7.24 15.71 0.59
CA HIS A 13 7.81 16.77 -0.20
C HIS A 13 9.34 16.74 -0.04
N ASP A 14 10.00 16.52 -1.17
CA ASP A 14 11.39 16.80 -1.54
C ASP A 14 12.58 16.16 -0.81
N LYS A 15 12.42 15.38 0.27
CA LYS A 15 13.35 14.30 0.75
C LYS A 15 13.15 14.05 2.25
N LYS A 16 12.24 13.16 2.64
CA LYS A 16 12.26 12.52 3.97
C LYS A 16 11.70 11.12 3.82
N SER A 17 12.50 10.08 3.96
CA SER A 17 11.98 8.72 4.05
C SER A 17 10.98 8.61 5.20
N VAL A 18 10.02 7.69 5.07
CA VAL A 18 9.11 7.29 6.13
C VAL A 18 9.70 6.05 6.79
N THR A 19 9.77 6.03 8.11
CA THR A 19 10.33 4.91 8.86
C THR A 19 9.24 3.92 9.24
N VAL A 20 9.55 2.63 9.14
CA VAL A 20 8.75 1.54 9.70
C VAL A 20 9.39 1.09 11.00
N LEU A 21 8.62 1.09 12.08
CA LEU A 21 9.06 0.76 13.43
C LEU A 21 8.37 -0.52 13.93
N ASP A 22 9.06 -1.32 14.74
CA ASP A 22 8.42 -2.40 15.50
C ASP A 22 7.81 -1.89 16.83
N GLU A 23 7.30 -2.82 17.65
CA GLU A 23 6.68 -2.50 18.95
C GLU A 23 7.67 -1.95 19.99
N GLN A 24 8.99 -2.17 19.80
CA GLN A 24 10.05 -1.59 20.62
C GLN A 24 10.60 -0.27 20.04
N ASP A 25 9.90 0.32 19.07
CA ASP A 25 10.29 1.52 18.33
C ASP A 25 11.66 1.40 17.63
N ARG A 26 12.09 0.17 17.30
CA ARG A 26 13.29 -0.08 16.48
C ARG A 26 12.93 0.05 15.00
N ILE A 27 13.85 0.62 14.22
CA ILE A 27 13.71 0.75 12.78
C ILE A 27 13.84 -0.63 12.13
N VAL A 28 12.78 -1.07 11.44
CA VAL A 28 12.76 -2.33 10.68
C VAL A 28 12.74 -2.12 9.16
N GLY A 29 12.60 -0.87 8.71
CA GLY A 29 12.72 -0.52 7.30
C GLY A 29 12.44 0.95 7.03
N GLU A 30 12.71 1.36 5.80
CA GLU A 30 12.45 2.71 5.30
C GLU A 30 11.61 2.66 4.02
N ILE A 31 10.75 3.66 3.85
CA ILE A 31 9.92 3.83 2.66
C ILE A 31 10.23 5.20 2.03
N LYS A 32 10.48 5.22 0.73
CA LYS A 32 10.81 6.44 -0.02
C LYS A 32 9.94 6.53 -1.27
N LYS A 33 9.56 7.76 -1.64
CA LYS A 33 8.98 8.03 -2.96
C LYS A 33 10.07 7.86 -4.02
N THR A 34 9.75 7.22 -5.14
CA THR A 34 10.69 6.98 -6.23
C THR A 34 9.99 7.06 -7.60
N THR A 35 10.71 6.82 -8.68
CA THR A 35 10.16 6.76 -10.04
C THR A 35 10.65 5.50 -10.73
N VAL A 36 9.72 4.75 -11.32
CA VAL A 36 10.02 3.56 -12.11
C VAL A 36 9.39 3.72 -13.51
N PRO A 37 10.15 3.51 -14.60
CA PRO A 37 9.59 3.54 -15.95
C PRO A 37 8.38 2.61 -16.09
N GLY A 38 7.34 3.11 -16.76
CA GLY A 38 6.05 2.41 -16.90
C GLY A 38 5.05 2.66 -15.76
N ASN A 39 5.45 3.32 -14.67
CA ASN A 39 4.55 3.75 -13.59
C ASN A 39 4.20 5.24 -13.70
N GLU A 40 3.01 5.61 -13.22
CA GLU A 40 2.57 7.00 -13.12
C GLU A 40 3.53 7.83 -12.28
N LYS A 41 3.70 9.11 -12.67
CA LYS A 41 4.66 9.99 -11.99
C LYS A 41 4.18 10.23 -10.56
N GLY A 42 5.06 10.00 -9.60
CA GLY A 42 4.76 10.28 -8.19
C GLY A 42 3.83 9.27 -7.51
N THR A 43 3.58 8.11 -8.12
CA THR A 43 2.76 7.04 -7.52
C THR A 43 3.58 5.82 -7.11
N THR A 44 4.92 5.88 -7.20
CA THR A 44 5.79 4.76 -6.88
C THR A 44 6.54 4.99 -5.57
N PHE A 45 6.53 3.97 -4.72
CA PHE A 45 7.23 3.93 -3.45
C PHE A 45 8.15 2.71 -3.42
N VAL A 46 9.26 2.83 -2.70
CA VAL A 46 10.21 1.75 -2.45
C VAL A 46 10.31 1.52 -0.95
N PHE A 47 10.24 0.26 -0.54
CA PHE A 47 10.56 -0.23 0.79
C PHE A 47 11.95 -0.85 0.77
N GLU A 48 12.79 -0.47 1.74
CA GLU A 48 14.15 -0.97 1.92
C GLU A 48 14.34 -1.46 3.36
N GLN A 49 14.83 -2.69 3.49
CA GLN A 49 15.23 -3.34 4.75
C GLN A 49 16.41 -4.25 4.42
N GLU A 50 17.48 -4.29 5.21
CA GLU A 50 18.70 -5.10 5.00
C GLU A 50 18.61 -6.23 3.96
N GLY A 51 19.02 -5.96 2.71
CA GLY A 51 19.04 -6.95 1.60
C GLY A 51 17.71 -7.16 0.86
N VAL A 52 16.61 -6.62 1.34
CA VAL A 52 15.27 -6.58 0.73
C VAL A 52 15.02 -5.21 0.11
N ARG A 53 14.66 -5.22 -1.17
CA ARG A 53 14.17 -4.04 -1.87
C ARG A 53 12.89 -4.38 -2.61
N ALA A 54 11.81 -3.69 -2.23
CA ALA A 54 10.51 -3.84 -2.85
C ALA A 54 10.01 -2.51 -3.39
N THR A 55 9.42 -2.49 -4.59
CA THR A 55 8.77 -1.30 -5.15
C THR A 55 7.30 -1.58 -5.40
N LEU A 56 6.46 -0.57 -5.24
CA LEU A 56 5.05 -0.62 -5.61
C LEU A 56 4.69 0.70 -6.25
N GLY A 57 4.02 0.64 -7.40
CA GLY A 57 3.43 1.83 -7.98
C GLY A 57 2.33 1.52 -8.98
N ILE A 58 1.64 2.58 -9.38
CA ILE A 58 0.51 2.49 -10.31
C ILE A 58 1.02 2.51 -11.74
N LYS A 59 0.60 1.55 -12.57
CA LYS A 59 0.97 1.45 -13.99
C LYS A 59 0.35 2.61 -14.79
N LYS A 60 1.13 3.21 -15.70
CA LYS A 60 0.64 4.28 -16.59
C LYS A 60 -0.50 3.83 -17.49
N GLY A 61 -1.36 4.78 -17.82
CA GLY A 61 -2.37 4.63 -18.87
C GLY A 61 -3.68 4.03 -18.39
N ARG A 62 -3.99 4.10 -17.09
CA ARG A 62 -5.34 3.79 -16.60
C ARG A 62 -6.31 4.92 -16.96
N LEU A 63 -7.56 4.56 -17.22
CA LEU A 63 -8.65 5.52 -17.39
C LEU A 63 -9.40 5.74 -16.06
N LEU A 64 -9.66 4.66 -15.31
CA LEU A 64 -10.42 4.66 -14.07
C LEU A 64 -9.74 3.76 -13.03
N PHE A 65 -9.65 2.47 -13.31
CA PHE A 65 -9.14 1.46 -12.38
C PHE A 65 -7.63 1.29 -12.45
N ALA A 66 -6.96 1.29 -11.29
CA ALA A 66 -5.53 1.10 -11.17
C ALA A 66 -5.11 -0.36 -11.40
N ALA A 67 -3.97 -0.51 -12.08
CA ALA A 67 -3.17 -1.71 -12.04
C ALA A 67 -1.86 -1.37 -11.34
N TYR A 68 -1.49 -2.15 -10.33
CA TYR A 68 -0.31 -1.94 -9.52
C TYR A 68 0.79 -2.90 -9.95
N ARG A 69 2.01 -2.37 -10.07
CA ARG A 69 3.23 -3.14 -10.31
C ARG A 69 4.00 -3.22 -9.01
N PHE A 70 4.01 -4.41 -8.42
CA PHE A 70 4.80 -4.72 -7.24
C PHE A 70 6.06 -5.46 -7.68
N GLN A 71 7.24 -5.00 -7.30
CA GLN A 71 8.50 -5.67 -7.60
C GLN A 71 9.21 -6.01 -6.31
N LEU A 72 9.78 -7.20 -6.22
CA LEU A 72 10.56 -7.66 -5.06
C LEU A 72 11.79 -8.39 -5.57
N ASN A 73 12.98 -7.90 -5.22
CA ASN A 73 14.26 -8.54 -5.58
C ASN A 73 14.40 -8.91 -7.07
N GLY A 74 13.77 -8.15 -7.96
CA GLY A 74 13.82 -8.35 -9.42
C GLY A 74 12.64 -9.12 -10.02
N GLU A 75 11.81 -9.76 -9.21
CA GLU A 75 10.54 -10.34 -9.67
C GLU A 75 9.44 -9.26 -9.71
N GLU A 76 8.55 -9.33 -10.69
CA GLU A 76 7.40 -8.43 -10.83
C GLU A 76 6.09 -9.20 -10.70
N PHE A 77 5.19 -8.63 -9.90
CA PHE A 77 3.84 -9.09 -9.66
C PHE A 77 2.85 -7.97 -9.99
N GLN A 78 1.63 -8.37 -10.34
CA GLN A 78 0.57 -7.44 -10.67
C GLN A 78 -0.63 -7.64 -9.75
N LEU A 79 -1.13 -6.52 -9.26
CA LEU A 79 -2.39 -6.41 -8.55
C LEU A 79 -3.27 -5.40 -9.30
N LYS A 80 -4.57 -5.43 -9.08
CA LYS A 80 -5.50 -4.50 -9.74
C LYS A 80 -6.67 -4.18 -8.83
N ASP A 81 -7.23 -3.01 -9.06
CA ASP A 81 -8.54 -2.65 -8.52
C ASP A 81 -9.60 -3.67 -8.92
N ASN A 82 -10.48 -3.96 -7.97
CA ASN A 82 -11.71 -4.66 -8.25
C ASN A 82 -12.73 -3.67 -8.83
N LYS A 83 -13.00 -3.79 -10.13
CA LYS A 83 -13.83 -2.82 -10.89
C LYS A 83 -15.19 -2.48 -10.27
N LEU A 84 -15.83 -3.39 -9.54
CA LEU A 84 -17.10 -3.09 -8.88
C LEU A 84 -16.88 -2.42 -7.52
N ASN A 85 -16.02 -3.01 -6.70
CA ASN A 85 -15.85 -2.59 -5.31
C ASN A 85 -15.03 -1.30 -5.19
N SER A 86 -14.02 -1.11 -6.05
CA SER A 86 -13.13 0.06 -6.05
C SER A 86 -13.82 1.38 -6.34
N VAL A 87 -15.07 1.35 -6.84
CA VAL A 87 -15.91 2.56 -6.98
C VAL A 87 -16.41 3.04 -5.62
N LEU A 88 -16.57 2.13 -4.65
CA LEU A 88 -17.18 2.40 -3.35
C LEU A 88 -16.14 2.52 -2.22
N TYR A 89 -15.07 1.73 -2.29
CA TYR A 89 -14.03 1.68 -1.27
C TYR A 89 -12.75 1.05 -1.84
N PHE A 90 -11.61 1.26 -1.19
CA PHE A 90 -10.34 0.71 -1.69
C PHE A 90 -10.36 -0.83 -1.72
N CYS A 91 -10.25 -1.45 -2.90
CA CYS A 91 -10.32 -2.90 -3.04
C CYS A 91 -9.39 -3.41 -4.15
N VAL A 92 -8.31 -4.08 -3.77
CA VAL A 92 -7.27 -4.56 -4.66
C VAL A 92 -7.15 -6.08 -4.58
N SER A 93 -6.94 -6.73 -5.73
CA SER A 93 -6.74 -8.18 -5.80
C SER A 93 -5.71 -8.58 -6.86
N GLY A 94 -5.14 -9.76 -6.71
CA GLY A 94 -4.20 -10.33 -7.67
C GLY A 94 -3.76 -11.74 -7.31
N THR A 95 -2.92 -12.33 -8.16
CA THR A 95 -2.33 -13.64 -7.92
C THR A 95 -0.82 -13.49 -7.84
N ILE A 96 -0.24 -13.93 -6.72
CA ILE A 96 1.20 -13.88 -6.47
C ILE A 96 1.62 -15.29 -6.06
N HIS A 97 2.58 -15.89 -6.79
CA HIS A 97 3.02 -17.27 -6.59
C HIS A 97 1.87 -18.30 -6.49
N GLY A 98 0.84 -18.13 -7.32
CA GLY A 98 -0.33 -19.03 -7.35
C GLY A 98 -1.33 -18.84 -6.21
N LYS A 99 -1.07 -17.94 -5.25
CA LYS A 99 -2.00 -17.61 -4.17
C LYS A 99 -2.85 -16.40 -4.52
N ILE A 100 -4.09 -16.38 -4.06
CA ILE A 100 -5.02 -15.27 -4.26
C ILE A 100 -4.82 -14.24 -3.15
N TRP A 101 -4.47 -13.02 -3.53
CA TRP A 101 -4.32 -11.89 -2.63
C TRP A 101 -5.54 -10.98 -2.74
N ARG A 102 -6.05 -10.55 -1.58
CA ARG A 102 -7.09 -9.54 -1.45
C ARG A 102 -6.67 -8.52 -0.40
N ILE A 103 -6.73 -7.25 -0.77
CA ILE A 103 -6.36 -6.10 0.05
C ILE A 103 -7.54 -5.14 -0.04
N GLU A 104 -8.34 -5.01 1.00
CA GLU A 104 -9.58 -4.24 0.93
C GLU A 104 -9.86 -3.43 2.19
N GLU A 105 -10.49 -2.28 2.00
CA GLU A 105 -11.02 -1.45 3.06
C GLU A 105 -12.27 -2.10 3.66
N ASN A 106 -12.30 -2.15 4.99
CA ASN A 106 -13.44 -2.63 5.75
C ASN A 106 -14.32 -1.47 6.23
N TRP A 107 -15.41 -1.80 6.92
CA TRP A 107 -16.37 -0.82 7.45
C TRP A 107 -15.76 0.16 8.46
N ASP A 108 -14.65 -0.20 9.09
CA ASP A 108 -13.91 0.65 10.03
C ASP A 108 -12.84 1.51 9.32
N GLN A 109 -12.84 1.55 7.98
CA GLN A 109 -11.86 2.26 7.13
C GLN A 109 -10.40 1.77 7.33
N GLU A 110 -10.25 0.53 7.83
CA GLU A 110 -8.98 -0.18 7.94
C GLU A 110 -8.80 -1.10 6.72
N ILE A 111 -7.56 -1.39 6.34
CA ILE A 111 -7.28 -2.30 5.20
C ILE A 111 -6.96 -3.69 5.71
N GLU A 112 -7.80 -4.65 5.35
CA GLU A 112 -7.52 -6.05 5.56
C GLU A 112 -6.68 -6.63 4.41
N VAL A 113 -5.63 -7.36 4.75
CA VAL A 113 -4.83 -8.13 3.79
C VAL A 113 -5.07 -9.61 4.04
N SER A 114 -5.51 -10.31 3.01
CA SER A 114 -5.86 -11.73 3.04
C SER A 114 -5.19 -12.50 1.90
N VAL A 115 -4.74 -13.72 2.20
CA VAL A 115 -4.11 -14.64 1.25
C VAL A 115 -4.88 -15.96 1.29
N ASP A 116 -5.40 -16.40 0.14
CA ASP A 116 -6.29 -17.57 0.00
C ASP A 116 -7.45 -17.55 1.02
N GLY A 117 -8.01 -16.36 1.24
CA GLY A 117 -9.12 -16.13 2.17
C GLY A 117 -8.74 -16.06 3.66
N LYS A 118 -7.47 -16.29 4.01
CA LYS A 118 -6.97 -16.13 5.39
C LYS A 118 -6.44 -14.72 5.60
N LYS A 119 -6.98 -14.01 6.60
CA LYS A 119 -6.43 -12.73 7.06
C LYS A 119 -5.02 -12.89 7.59
N VAL A 120 -4.09 -12.09 7.05
CA VAL A 120 -2.66 -12.11 7.41
C VAL A 120 -2.14 -10.76 7.88
N ALA A 121 -2.80 -9.66 7.52
CA ALA A 121 -2.47 -8.35 8.06
C ALA A 121 -3.69 -7.42 8.13
N LEU A 122 -3.54 -6.35 8.90
CA LEU A 122 -4.48 -5.25 9.04
C LEU A 122 -3.70 -3.94 9.10
N ILE A 123 -4.01 -3.00 8.24
CA ILE A 123 -3.46 -1.65 8.21
C ILE A 123 -4.51 -0.74 8.83
N LYS A 124 -4.14 0.01 9.88
CA LYS A 124 -4.99 0.98 10.55
C LYS A 124 -4.43 2.37 10.28
N PRO A 125 -4.90 3.07 9.23
CA PRO A 125 -4.47 4.43 8.95
C PRO A 125 -4.76 5.34 10.15
N LYS A 126 -3.77 6.12 10.57
CA LYS A 126 -3.88 7.11 11.64
C LYS A 126 -3.78 8.50 11.02
N SER A 127 -4.88 9.03 10.49
CA SER A 127 -4.97 10.38 9.91
C SER A 127 -3.64 10.86 9.27
N PHE A 128 -3.14 12.04 9.64
CA PHE A 128 -1.90 12.63 9.10
C PHE A 128 -0.59 12.11 9.73
N LEU A 129 -0.63 11.08 10.59
CA LEU A 129 0.51 10.64 11.41
C LEU A 129 1.14 9.31 10.94
N GLY A 130 0.49 8.60 10.01
CA GLY A 130 0.96 7.32 9.48
C GLY A 130 -0.05 6.20 9.66
N ALA A 131 0.39 5.00 10.02
CA ALA A 131 -0.49 3.84 10.21
C ALA A 131 0.08 2.84 11.23
N ASP A 132 -0.79 2.15 11.94
CA ASP A 132 -0.42 0.91 12.64
C ASP A 132 -0.61 -0.28 11.69
N LEU A 133 0.32 -1.23 11.72
CA LEU A 133 0.22 -2.49 11.00
C LEU A 133 0.17 -3.63 12.00
N LEU A 134 -0.88 -4.44 11.94
CA LEU A 134 -0.97 -5.70 12.68
C LEU A 134 -0.75 -6.83 11.68
N ILE A 135 0.35 -7.55 11.79
CA ILE A 135 0.75 -8.58 10.83
C ILE A 135 0.88 -9.91 11.56
N ASP A 136 0.41 -11.01 10.97
CA ASP A 136 0.68 -12.34 11.50
C ASP A 136 2.20 -12.59 11.66
N ALA A 137 2.60 -13.34 12.69
CA ALA A 137 4.01 -13.45 13.06
C ALA A 137 4.84 -14.26 12.04
N GLU A 138 4.21 -15.21 11.34
CA GLU A 138 4.86 -15.95 10.25
C GLU A 138 4.91 -15.05 9.00
N ALA A 139 3.79 -14.39 8.71
CA ALA A 139 3.65 -13.44 7.61
C ALA A 139 4.66 -12.28 7.68
N SER A 140 4.94 -11.74 8.87
CA SER A 140 5.87 -10.62 9.06
C SER A 140 7.33 -10.99 8.78
N ARG A 141 7.67 -12.27 8.80
CA ARG A 141 9.02 -12.76 8.45
C ARG A 141 9.20 -12.92 6.95
N HIS A 142 8.11 -12.88 6.18
CA HIS A 142 8.15 -13.04 4.73
C HIS A 142 8.31 -11.68 4.03
N PRO A 143 9.42 -11.42 3.32
CA PRO A 143 9.70 -10.10 2.73
C PRO A 143 8.59 -9.58 1.81
N LEU A 144 8.01 -10.48 1.00
CA LEU A 144 6.90 -10.15 0.10
C LEU A 144 5.69 -9.58 0.85
N LEU A 145 5.21 -10.29 1.86
CA LEU A 145 3.99 -9.90 2.57
C LEU A 145 4.22 -8.64 3.38
N PHE A 146 5.33 -8.59 4.10
CA PHE A 146 5.69 -7.45 4.93
C PHE A 146 5.82 -6.17 4.08
N SER A 147 6.65 -6.20 3.03
CA SER A 147 6.88 -5.03 2.19
C SER A 147 5.64 -4.61 1.40
N LEU A 148 4.85 -5.56 0.88
CA LEU A 148 3.60 -5.25 0.18
C LEU A 148 2.60 -4.58 1.13
N THR A 149 2.43 -5.11 2.35
CA THR A 149 1.55 -4.52 3.38
C THR A 149 1.97 -3.09 3.70
N CYS A 150 3.27 -2.85 3.92
CA CYS A 150 3.80 -1.52 4.17
C CYS A 150 3.53 -0.54 3.02
N LEU A 151 3.71 -0.99 1.77
CA LEU A 151 3.57 -0.13 0.59
C LEU A 151 2.10 0.12 0.22
N MET A 152 1.18 -0.78 0.56
CA MET A 152 -0.26 -0.61 0.29
C MET A 152 -0.89 0.54 1.05
N TYR A 153 -0.35 0.90 2.22
CA TYR A 153 -0.74 2.12 2.91
C TYR A 153 -0.65 3.37 2.00
N PHE A 154 0.40 3.47 1.17
CA PHE A 154 0.56 4.61 0.26
C PHE A 154 -0.37 4.54 -0.95
N MET A 155 -0.77 3.34 -1.39
CA MET A 155 -1.76 3.19 -2.46
C MET A 155 -3.15 3.63 -1.99
N LEU A 156 -3.50 3.34 -0.74
CA LEU A 156 -4.70 3.85 -0.10
C LEU A 156 -4.69 5.39 -0.05
N LYS A 157 -3.57 6.00 0.33
CA LYS A 157 -3.47 7.48 0.36
C LYS A 157 -3.73 8.09 -1.01
N ILE A 158 -3.11 7.56 -2.06
CA ILE A 158 -3.35 8.02 -3.43
C ILE A 158 -4.82 7.83 -3.82
N TYR A 159 -5.40 6.68 -3.50
CA TYR A 159 -6.82 6.43 -3.78
C TYR A 159 -7.75 7.45 -3.10
N ARG A 160 -7.49 7.78 -1.82
CA ARG A 160 -8.27 8.78 -1.09
C ARG A 160 -8.09 10.19 -1.67
N GLU A 161 -6.85 10.60 -1.94
CA GLU A 161 -6.56 11.88 -2.61
C GLU A 161 -7.27 12.00 -3.98
N GLU A 162 -7.31 10.91 -4.76
CA GLU A 162 -8.01 10.87 -6.05
C GLU A 162 -9.53 10.90 -5.91
N THR A 163 -10.08 10.26 -4.87
CA THR A 163 -11.52 10.21 -4.62
C THR A 163 -12.04 11.56 -4.10
N GLU A 164 -11.34 12.17 -3.15
CA GLU A 164 -11.64 13.52 -2.64
C GLU A 164 -11.65 14.55 -3.79
N PHE A 165 -10.66 14.51 -4.67
CA PHE A 165 -10.63 15.39 -5.84
C PHE A 165 -11.82 15.20 -6.79
N ILE A 166 -12.28 13.97 -6.99
CA ILE A 166 -13.44 13.69 -7.85
C ILE A 166 -14.73 14.19 -7.19
N GLU A 167 -14.88 14.01 -5.88
CA GLU A 167 -16.02 14.50 -5.10
C GLU A 167 -16.11 16.03 -5.17
N ASP A 168 -14.99 16.72 -4.91
CA ASP A 168 -14.91 18.19 -5.00
C ASP A 168 -15.34 18.71 -6.39
N VAL A 169 -14.84 18.07 -7.46
CA VAL A 169 -15.20 18.44 -8.83
C VAL A 169 -16.68 18.18 -9.11
N MET A 170 -17.25 17.09 -8.61
CA MET A 170 -18.67 16.78 -8.80
C MET A 170 -19.59 17.77 -8.08
N GLU A 171 -19.19 18.25 -6.90
CA GLU A 171 -19.93 19.28 -6.15
C GLU A 171 -19.93 20.62 -6.88
N GLU A 172 -18.85 21.01 -7.56
CA GLU A 172 -18.79 22.26 -8.33
C GLU A 172 -19.72 22.28 -9.56
N PHE A 173 -20.16 21.10 -10.05
CA PHE A 173 -21.04 20.98 -11.22
C PHE A 173 -22.53 20.79 -10.89
N LEU A 174 -22.89 20.70 -9.61
CA LEU A 174 -24.28 20.54 -9.11
C LEU A 174 -24.85 21.85 -8.56
#